data_AF-A0A1D8JK63-F1
#
_entry.id   AF-A0A1D8JK63-F1
#
_cell.length_a   1.000
_cell.length_b   1.000
_cell.length_c   1.000
_cell.angle_alpha   90.00
_cell.angle_beta   90.00
_cell.angle_gamma   90.00
#
_symmetry.space_group_name_H-M   'P 1'
#
loop_
_entity.id
_entity.type
_entity.pdbx_description
1 polymer ?
#
loop_
_entity_poly.entity_id
_entity_poly.type
_entity_poly.pdbx_seq_one_letter_code
_entity_poly.pdbx_strand_id
1 'polypeptide(L)'
;MKKRLYVLGVVSLLLLTACGDIDAKNDREVMSNENSTSEEQESEIKEEVEKEEKEKAVGTRSNPLPFGDTITVKERIYDDSFNGYDASLEITLLETIRGEEAWAIIQKENQFNESAEDGFEYVLIKVKGFLKDADTDDDSLFFSSFDFDFVSDDGEVYGMTSAVIPDELQKELYNGGTGEGYIYGQVKVGDDFKVSYDSSEGSPVFFFVE
;
A
#
# COMPACT_ATOMS: atom_id res chain seq x y z
N MET A 1 -20.97 -60.25 -41.96
CA MET A 1 -21.09 -59.42 -43.18
C MET A 1 -20.08 -58.29 -43.10
N LYS A 2 -19.27 -58.11 -44.13
CA LYS A 2 -18.21 -57.10 -44.25
C LYS A 2 -18.78 -55.77 -44.77
N LYS A 3 -18.22 -54.63 -44.33
CA LYS A 3 -17.93 -53.38 -45.08
C LYS A 3 -17.39 -52.34 -44.08
N ARG A 4 -16.09 -52.05 -44.06
CA ARG A 4 -15.27 -51.15 -44.91
C ARG A 4 -15.19 -49.70 -44.39
N LEU A 5 -14.04 -49.43 -43.76
CA LEU A 5 -13.21 -48.22 -43.68
C LEU A 5 -13.66 -46.95 -44.42
N TYR A 6 -13.58 -45.80 -43.73
CA TYR A 6 -12.98 -44.57 -44.27
C TYR A 6 -12.21 -43.84 -43.15
N VAL A 7 -10.96 -43.50 -43.46
CA VAL A 7 -10.06 -42.65 -42.68
C VAL A 7 -10.19 -41.23 -43.22
N LEU A 8 -10.33 -40.24 -42.35
CA LEU A 8 -10.02 -38.84 -42.64
C LEU A 8 -9.45 -38.24 -41.36
N GLY A 9 -8.15 -37.99 -41.38
CA GLY A 9 -7.42 -37.34 -40.29
C GLY A 9 -7.63 -35.83 -40.31
N VAL A 10 -7.73 -35.25 -39.12
CA VAL A 10 -7.40 -33.85 -38.88
C VAL A 10 -6.58 -33.83 -37.59
N VAL A 11 -5.30 -33.52 -37.73
CA VAL A 11 -4.41 -33.15 -36.65
C VAL A 11 -4.59 -31.66 -36.45
N SER A 12 -5.09 -31.23 -35.29
CA SER A 12 -4.96 -29.86 -34.82
C SER A 12 -4.23 -29.86 -33.49
N LEU A 13 -2.95 -29.50 -33.55
CA LEU A 13 -2.18 -29.01 -32.42
C LEU A 13 -2.82 -27.69 -31.95
N LEU A 14 -3.17 -27.58 -30.67
CA LEU A 14 -3.33 -26.29 -30.01
C LEU A 14 -2.29 -26.22 -28.89
N LEU A 15 -1.35 -25.30 -29.08
CA LEU A 15 -0.26 -24.97 -28.19
C LEU A 15 -0.80 -24.22 -26.97
N LEU A 16 -0.23 -24.54 -25.80
CA LEU A 16 -0.30 -23.76 -24.57
C LEU A 16 0.22 -22.34 -24.81
N THR A 17 -0.43 -21.34 -24.22
CA THR A 17 0.20 -20.21 -23.49
C THR A 17 -0.91 -19.23 -23.11
N ALA A 18 -1.50 -19.42 -21.92
CA ALA A 18 -2.15 -18.32 -21.22
C ALA A 18 -1.09 -17.72 -20.29
N CYS A 19 -0.26 -16.83 -20.81
CA CYS A 19 0.35 -15.80 -19.98
C CYS A 19 -0.71 -14.71 -19.87
N GLY A 20 -1.42 -14.67 -18.74
CA GLY A 20 -2.14 -13.47 -18.36
C GLY A 20 -1.12 -12.48 -17.87
N ASP A 21 -0.76 -11.51 -18.70
CA ASP A 21 -0.16 -10.27 -18.24
C ASP A 21 -1.23 -9.53 -17.43
N ILE A 22 -1.14 -9.60 -16.10
CA ILE A 22 -1.81 -8.68 -15.20
C ILE A 22 -0.88 -7.46 -15.10
N ASP A 23 -1.02 -6.54 -16.06
CA ASP A 23 -0.52 -5.16 -15.88
C ASP A 23 -1.45 -4.49 -14.86
N ALA A 24 -1.04 -4.46 -13.60
CA ALA A 24 -1.69 -3.64 -12.59
C ALA A 24 -1.39 -2.17 -12.90
N LYS A 25 -2.27 -1.53 -13.69
CA LYS A 25 -2.26 -0.07 -13.85
C LYS A 25 -2.58 0.57 -12.50
N ASN A 26 -1.72 1.50 -12.06
CA ASN A 26 -1.88 2.20 -10.79
C ASN A 26 -2.87 3.34 -10.95
N ASP A 27 -4.17 3.03 -10.94
CA ASP A 27 -5.28 4.00 -11.12
C ASP A 27 -5.58 4.84 -9.85
N ARG A 28 -4.56 5.15 -9.03
CA ARG A 28 -4.76 5.89 -7.76
C ARG A 28 -4.92 7.37 -8.00
N GLU A 29 -5.99 7.94 -7.47
CA GLU A 29 -6.25 9.38 -7.53
C GLU A 29 -5.36 10.12 -6.53
N VAL A 30 -4.49 10.99 -7.04
CA VAL A 30 -3.72 11.97 -6.28
C VAL A 30 -4.18 13.34 -6.73
N MET A 31 -4.70 14.15 -5.82
CA MET A 31 -5.27 15.45 -6.18
C MET A 31 -4.17 16.49 -6.49
N SER A 32 -4.01 16.85 -7.78
CA SER A 32 -3.21 17.99 -8.28
C SER A 32 -3.77 18.55 -9.63
N ASN A 33 -3.40 19.78 -10.07
CA ASN A 33 -4.25 20.70 -10.88
C ASN A 33 -3.86 20.90 -12.39
N GLU A 34 -4.87 20.84 -13.31
CA GLU A 34 -5.03 21.32 -14.75
C GLU A 34 -4.08 20.81 -15.88
N ASN A 35 -4.37 20.74 -17.22
CA ASN A 35 -5.52 20.79 -18.17
C ASN A 35 -5.04 20.34 -19.60
N SER A 36 -5.98 19.98 -20.52
CA SER A 36 -5.96 19.22 -21.81
C SER A 36 -5.15 19.67 -23.05
N THR A 37 -4.95 18.75 -24.06
CA THR A 37 -5.43 18.85 -25.49
C THR A 37 -4.92 17.76 -26.51
N SER A 38 -5.89 17.11 -27.21
CA SER A 38 -6.04 16.56 -28.60
C SER A 38 -5.19 15.41 -29.24
N GLU A 39 -5.79 14.76 -30.26
CA GLU A 39 -5.95 13.29 -30.47
C GLU A 39 -5.16 12.61 -31.61
N GLU A 40 -4.32 13.27 -32.43
CA GLU A 40 -3.69 12.59 -33.60
C GLU A 40 -2.29 12.00 -33.36
N GLN A 41 -1.84 12.03 -32.11
CA GLN A 41 -0.47 11.70 -31.72
C GLN A 41 -0.44 10.36 -30.94
N GLU A 42 -1.52 9.59 -30.99
CA GLU A 42 -1.98 8.59 -30.01
C GLU A 42 -1.17 7.29 -29.88
N SER A 43 -0.35 6.85 -30.85
CA SER A 43 0.38 5.56 -30.73
C SER A 43 1.82 5.69 -30.24
N GLU A 44 2.56 6.72 -30.67
CA GLU A 44 3.89 7.03 -30.11
C GLU A 44 3.76 7.81 -28.79
N ILE A 45 2.72 8.65 -28.63
CA ILE A 45 2.36 9.19 -27.32
C ILE A 45 1.85 8.12 -26.38
N LYS A 46 1.17 7.05 -26.81
CA LYS A 46 0.78 6.01 -25.84
C LYS A 46 1.98 5.34 -25.21
N GLU A 47 3.03 5.01 -25.97
CA GLU A 47 4.25 4.46 -25.37
C GLU A 47 5.05 5.50 -24.58
N GLU A 48 5.12 6.76 -25.04
CA GLU A 48 5.86 7.82 -24.34
C GLU A 48 5.11 8.35 -23.10
N VAL A 49 3.78 8.41 -23.14
CA VAL A 49 2.89 8.73 -22.02
C VAL A 49 2.74 7.56 -21.08
N GLU A 50 2.63 6.31 -21.52
CA GLU A 50 2.63 5.17 -20.59
C GLU A 50 3.97 5.05 -19.86
N LYS A 51 5.07 5.51 -20.47
CA LYS A 51 6.38 5.59 -19.83
C LYS A 51 6.54 6.83 -18.93
N GLU A 52 6.05 8.00 -19.33
CA GLU A 52 5.97 9.20 -18.47
C GLU A 52 4.97 9.05 -17.31
N GLU A 53 3.88 8.30 -17.50
CA GLU A 53 2.82 8.05 -16.52
C GLU A 53 3.26 6.97 -15.52
N LYS A 54 4.02 5.95 -15.96
CA LYS A 54 4.80 5.09 -15.06
C LYS A 54 5.91 5.85 -14.32
N GLU A 55 6.50 6.89 -14.92
CA GLU A 55 7.47 7.79 -14.24
C GLU A 55 6.81 8.83 -13.31
N LYS A 56 5.50 9.09 -13.43
CA LYS A 56 4.75 10.06 -12.60
C LYS A 56 3.77 9.43 -11.61
N ALA A 57 3.65 8.10 -11.58
CA ALA A 57 2.83 7.40 -10.59
C ALA A 57 3.34 7.71 -9.16
N VAL A 58 2.61 8.55 -8.45
CA VAL A 58 2.89 8.92 -7.05
C VAL A 58 2.51 7.78 -6.12
N GLY A 59 3.22 7.67 -4.99
CA GLY A 59 3.01 6.58 -4.04
C GLY A 59 3.68 5.27 -4.46
N THR A 60 4.58 5.30 -5.45
CA THR A 60 5.42 4.15 -5.81
C THR A 60 6.73 4.20 -5.03
N ARG A 61 7.47 3.07 -4.94
CA ARG A 61 8.76 3.07 -4.21
C ARG A 61 9.78 4.07 -4.79
N SER A 62 9.79 4.23 -6.11
CA SER A 62 10.67 5.15 -6.84
C SER A 62 10.19 6.61 -6.84
N ASN A 63 8.90 6.84 -6.56
CA ASN A 63 8.29 8.15 -6.46
C ASN A 63 7.27 8.14 -5.30
N PRO A 64 7.76 8.08 -4.04
CA PRO A 64 6.89 7.94 -2.88
C PRO A 64 6.04 9.20 -2.68
N LEU A 65 4.89 9.04 -2.04
CA LEU A 65 4.04 10.15 -1.67
C LEU A 65 4.81 11.07 -0.69
N PRO A 66 4.87 12.38 -0.92
CA PRO A 66 5.47 13.32 0.03
C PRO A 66 4.81 13.24 1.41
N PHE A 67 5.61 13.50 2.45
CA PHE A 67 5.10 13.55 3.82
C PHE A 67 4.03 14.64 3.96
N GLY A 68 2.94 14.35 4.68
CA GLY A 68 1.80 15.25 4.85
C GLY A 68 0.77 15.25 3.71
N ASP A 69 1.09 14.67 2.55
CA ASP A 69 0.11 14.51 1.46
C ASP A 69 -0.83 13.33 1.73
N THR A 70 -2.00 13.35 1.09
CA THR A 70 -3.02 12.31 1.18
C THR A 70 -3.11 11.51 -0.12
N ILE A 71 -3.19 10.19 0.00
CA ILE A 71 -3.47 9.29 -1.11
C ILE A 71 -4.70 8.44 -0.82
N THR A 72 -5.50 8.16 -1.85
CA THR A 72 -6.62 7.21 -1.77
C THR A 72 -6.16 5.84 -2.28
N VAL A 73 -6.42 4.78 -1.50
CA VAL A 73 -6.20 3.39 -1.87
C VAL A 73 -7.52 2.63 -1.87
N LYS A 74 -7.65 1.61 -2.73
CA LYS A 74 -8.83 0.76 -2.77
C LYS A 74 -8.69 -0.33 -1.73
N GLU A 75 -9.73 -0.54 -0.93
CA GLU A 75 -9.77 -1.59 0.08
C GLU A 75 -10.92 -2.54 -0.17
N ARG A 76 -10.82 -3.72 0.45
CA ARG A 76 -11.86 -4.74 0.46
C ARG A 76 -12.18 -5.15 1.88
N ILE A 77 -13.39 -4.83 2.32
CA ILE A 77 -13.92 -5.19 3.63
C ILE A 77 -14.59 -6.57 3.53
N TYR A 78 -14.43 -7.43 4.53
CA TYR A 78 -15.06 -8.75 4.56
C TYR A 78 -15.93 -8.90 5.80
N ASP A 79 -17.17 -9.32 5.62
CA ASP A 79 -18.05 -9.71 6.73
C ASP A 79 -17.65 -11.10 7.31
N ASP A 80 -18.32 -11.51 8.39
CA ASP A 80 -18.14 -12.83 9.02
C ASP A 80 -18.43 -14.03 8.07
N SER A 81 -19.13 -13.77 6.97
CA SER A 81 -19.46 -14.77 5.94
C SER A 81 -18.52 -14.71 4.74
N PHE A 82 -17.46 -13.90 4.79
CA PHE A 82 -16.50 -13.65 3.73
C PHE A 82 -17.10 -13.01 2.46
N ASN A 83 -18.22 -12.30 2.58
CA ASN A 83 -18.69 -11.42 1.52
C ASN A 83 -17.79 -10.17 1.49
N GLY A 84 -17.21 -9.89 0.31
CA GLY A 84 -16.29 -8.77 0.14
C GLY A 84 -16.97 -7.54 -0.42
N TYR A 85 -16.77 -6.39 0.22
CA TYR A 85 -17.29 -5.07 -0.15
C TYR A 85 -16.14 -4.16 -0.57
N ASP A 86 -16.32 -3.46 -1.69
CA ASP A 86 -15.33 -2.49 -2.16
C ASP A 86 -15.38 -1.25 -1.25
N ALA A 87 -14.24 -0.64 -0.99
CA ALA A 87 -14.10 0.59 -0.23
C ALA A 87 -12.90 1.41 -0.70
N SER A 88 -12.78 2.64 -0.22
CA SER A 88 -11.61 3.50 -0.44
C SER A 88 -11.11 4.08 0.88
N LEU A 89 -9.82 3.98 1.13
CA LEU A 89 -9.16 4.54 2.32
C LEU A 89 -8.24 5.69 1.92
N GLU A 90 -8.46 6.86 2.50
CA GLU A 90 -7.51 7.97 2.45
C GLU A 90 -6.47 7.82 3.57
N ILE A 91 -5.18 7.95 3.25
CA ILE A 91 -4.07 7.79 4.20
C ILE A 91 -3.14 9.01 4.15
N THR A 92 -2.72 9.47 5.32
CA THR A 92 -1.75 10.56 5.50
C THR A 92 -0.82 10.31 6.67
N LEU A 93 0.49 10.56 6.47
CA LEU A 93 1.48 10.64 7.56
C LEU A 93 1.52 12.07 8.11
N LEU A 94 1.39 12.23 9.41
CA LEU A 94 1.19 13.53 10.07
C LEU A 94 2.39 14.00 10.89
N GLU A 95 3.10 13.08 11.55
CA GLU A 95 4.20 13.39 12.46
C GLU A 95 5.21 12.24 12.47
N THR A 96 6.50 12.56 12.55
CA THR A 96 7.58 11.60 12.77
C THR A 96 8.32 11.96 14.06
N ILE A 97 8.51 10.96 14.94
CA ILE A 97 9.35 11.07 16.13
C ILE A 97 10.37 9.94 16.06
N ARG A 98 11.67 10.24 16.20
CA ARG A 98 12.75 9.25 16.06
C ARG A 98 13.80 9.33 17.17
N GLY A 99 14.61 8.29 17.28
CA GLY A 99 15.77 8.28 18.17
C GLY A 99 15.39 8.27 19.64
N GLU A 100 16.15 9.00 20.44
CA GLU A 100 15.98 9.11 21.90
C GLU A 100 14.61 9.64 22.30
N GLU A 101 13.99 10.51 21.50
CA GLU A 101 12.66 11.04 21.78
C GLU A 101 11.58 9.96 21.65
N ALA A 102 11.63 9.18 20.56
CA ALA A 102 10.73 8.04 20.37
C ALA A 102 10.94 7.00 21.48
N TRP A 103 12.20 6.69 21.81
CA TRP A 103 12.51 5.76 22.88
C TRP A 103 11.97 6.22 24.24
N ALA A 104 12.10 7.51 24.57
CA ALA A 104 11.57 8.05 25.83
C ALA A 104 10.05 7.92 25.93
N ILE A 105 9.32 8.07 24.81
CA ILE A 105 7.87 7.87 24.74
C ILE A 105 7.52 6.39 24.97
N ILE A 106 8.19 5.50 24.24
CA ILE A 106 7.96 4.05 24.29
C ILE A 106 8.28 3.48 25.68
N GLN A 107 9.41 3.86 26.27
CA GLN A 107 9.80 3.41 27.61
C GLN A 107 8.83 3.93 28.68
N LYS A 108 8.30 5.14 28.51
CA LYS A 108 7.33 5.72 29.44
C LYS A 108 5.99 5.00 29.40
N GLU A 109 5.54 4.57 28.21
CA GLU A 109 4.30 3.78 28.07
C GLU A 109 4.44 2.43 28.77
N ASN A 110 5.55 1.73 28.53
CA ASN A 110 5.83 0.48 29.19
C ASN A 110 7.32 0.32 29.49
N GLN A 111 7.67 0.36 30.77
CA GLN A 111 9.05 0.18 31.25
C GLN A 111 9.66 -1.19 30.93
N PHE A 112 8.83 -2.17 30.51
CA PHE A 112 9.28 -3.49 30.08
C PHE A 112 9.60 -3.56 28.58
N ASN A 113 9.37 -2.50 27.82
CA ASN A 113 9.86 -2.41 26.45
C ASN A 113 11.39 -2.49 26.44
N GLU A 114 11.93 -3.22 25.47
CA GLU A 114 13.36 -3.32 25.26
C GLU A 114 13.88 -2.08 24.53
N SER A 115 15.14 -1.71 24.77
CA SER A 115 15.79 -0.66 23.97
C SER A 115 15.95 -1.15 22.52
N ALA A 116 16.15 -0.21 21.60
CA ALA A 116 16.47 -0.56 20.22
C ALA A 116 17.73 -1.45 20.13
N GLU A 117 17.79 -2.29 19.11
CA GLU A 117 18.95 -3.12 18.81
C GLU A 117 20.20 -2.26 18.55
N ASP A 118 21.38 -2.84 18.76
CA ASP A 118 22.64 -2.14 18.52
C ASP A 118 22.72 -1.64 17.07
N GLY A 119 22.82 -0.32 16.89
CA GLY A 119 22.88 0.34 15.57
C GLY A 119 21.52 0.73 15.01
N PHE A 120 20.43 0.50 15.74
CA PHE A 120 19.08 0.91 15.39
C PHE A 120 18.53 1.96 16.35
N GLU A 121 17.49 2.66 15.90
CA GLU A 121 16.70 3.58 16.70
C GLU A 121 15.20 3.32 16.50
N TYR A 122 14.43 3.62 17.53
CA TYR A 122 12.97 3.62 17.41
C TYR A 122 12.49 4.80 16.58
N VAL A 123 11.40 4.55 15.86
CA VAL A 123 10.61 5.59 15.20
C VAL A 123 9.12 5.37 15.48
N LEU A 124 8.41 6.46 15.71
CA LEU A 124 6.96 6.55 15.81
C LEU A 124 6.48 7.47 14.68
N ILE A 125 5.51 7.02 13.89
CA ILE A 125 4.89 7.83 12.83
C ILE A 125 3.40 7.90 13.09
N LYS A 126 2.88 9.12 13.22
CA LYS A 126 1.45 9.32 13.36
C LYS A 126 0.78 9.24 11.99
N VAL A 127 -0.22 8.37 11.88
CA VAL A 127 -0.97 8.13 10.65
C VAL A 127 -2.43 8.49 10.86
N LYS A 128 -3.06 9.01 9.81
CA LYS A 128 -4.50 9.22 9.73
C LYS A 128 -5.10 8.42 8.58
N GLY A 129 -6.22 7.78 8.86
CA GLY A 129 -7.07 7.08 7.90
C GLY A 129 -8.48 7.69 7.85
N PHE A 130 -9.06 7.81 6.66
CA PHE A 130 -10.47 8.12 6.46
C PHE A 130 -11.09 7.13 5.46
N LEU A 131 -12.05 6.35 5.91
CA LEU A 131 -12.74 5.36 5.07
C LEU A 131 -13.92 6.02 4.38
N LYS A 132 -14.01 5.86 3.06
CA LYS A 132 -15.09 6.38 2.22
C LYS A 132 -15.48 5.37 1.16
N ASP A 133 -16.62 5.63 0.52
CA ASP A 133 -17.12 4.86 -0.62
C ASP A 133 -17.18 3.35 -0.37
N ALA A 134 -17.45 2.94 0.89
CA ALA A 134 -17.63 1.55 1.23
C ALA A 134 -19.02 1.07 0.81
N ASP A 135 -19.09 -0.08 0.13
CA ASP A 135 -20.33 -0.73 -0.32
C ASP A 135 -21.09 -1.45 0.82
N THR A 136 -20.74 -1.13 2.07
CA THR A 136 -21.40 -1.59 3.31
C THR A 136 -21.36 -0.46 4.35
N ASP A 137 -22.43 -0.35 5.14
CA ASP A 137 -22.50 0.53 6.31
C ASP A 137 -22.36 -0.25 7.63
N ASP A 138 -22.48 -1.58 7.57
CA ASP A 138 -22.60 -2.46 8.75
C ASP A 138 -21.29 -3.19 9.10
N ASP A 139 -20.32 -3.22 8.19
CA ASP A 139 -19.00 -3.85 8.38
C ASP A 139 -17.89 -2.80 8.35
N SER A 140 -16.82 -3.04 9.12
CA SER A 140 -15.69 -2.13 9.27
C SER A 140 -14.43 -2.61 8.58
N LEU A 141 -13.59 -1.67 8.16
CA LEU A 141 -12.18 -1.91 7.88
C LEU A 141 -11.38 -1.81 9.19
N PHE A 142 -10.62 -2.85 9.52
CA PHE A 142 -9.65 -2.78 10.61
C PHE A 142 -8.36 -2.13 10.11
N PHE A 143 -8.18 -0.84 10.40
CA PHE A 143 -7.00 -0.05 10.02
C PHE A 143 -5.95 -0.13 11.12
N SER A 144 -4.83 -0.78 10.80
CA SER A 144 -3.90 -1.34 11.78
C SER A 144 -2.46 -0.91 11.52
N SER A 145 -1.66 -0.83 12.59
CA SER A 145 -0.22 -0.63 12.53
C SER A 145 0.49 -1.73 11.73
N PHE A 146 -0.07 -2.93 11.72
CA PHE A 146 0.45 -4.10 10.98
C PHE A 146 0.26 -4.02 9.46
N ASP A 147 -0.53 -3.06 8.98
CA ASP A 147 -0.70 -2.83 7.54
C ASP A 147 0.48 -2.01 6.96
N PHE A 148 1.44 -1.64 7.81
CA PHE A 148 2.57 -0.79 7.45
C PHE A 148 3.92 -1.47 7.67
N ASP A 149 4.83 -1.20 6.76
CA ASP A 149 6.22 -1.63 6.82
C ASP A 149 7.18 -0.44 6.73
N PHE A 150 8.34 -0.58 7.34
CA PHE A 150 9.44 0.38 7.24
C PHE A 150 10.47 -0.16 6.24
N VAL A 151 10.82 0.64 5.23
CA VAL A 151 11.65 0.20 4.11
C VAL A 151 12.85 1.13 3.99
N SER A 152 14.06 0.59 4.08
CA SER A 152 15.30 1.35 3.92
C SER A 152 15.42 1.93 2.51
N ASP A 153 16.33 2.89 2.32
CA ASP A 153 16.52 3.51 1.01
C ASP A 153 16.99 2.51 -0.08
N ASP A 154 17.79 1.52 0.30
CA ASP A 154 18.21 0.41 -0.59
C ASP A 154 17.10 -0.62 -0.86
N GLY A 155 15.96 -0.52 -0.18
CA GLY A 155 14.76 -1.32 -0.44
C GLY A 155 14.63 -2.59 0.38
N GLU A 156 15.37 -2.70 1.49
CA GLU A 156 15.20 -3.77 2.46
C GLU A 156 14.07 -3.40 3.44
N VAL A 157 13.20 -4.36 3.75
CA VAL A 157 12.18 -4.18 4.79
C VAL A 157 12.84 -4.37 6.16
N TYR A 158 12.65 -3.41 7.05
CA TYR A 158 13.11 -3.49 8.43
C TYR A 158 12.34 -4.56 9.20
N GLY A 159 13.03 -5.24 10.13
CA GLY A 159 12.44 -6.32 10.90
C GLY A 159 11.29 -5.86 11.79
N MET A 160 10.27 -6.71 11.92
CA MET A 160 9.15 -6.46 12.82
C MET A 160 9.65 -6.25 14.25
N THR A 161 9.16 -5.19 14.89
CA THR A 161 9.52 -4.84 16.27
C THR A 161 8.33 -5.05 17.21
N SER A 162 8.59 -5.60 18.39
CA SER A 162 7.58 -5.73 19.45
C SER A 162 7.79 -4.66 20.50
N ALA A 163 6.85 -3.74 20.65
CA ALA A 163 6.83 -2.75 21.73
C ALA A 163 5.39 -2.37 22.06
N VAL A 164 5.13 -2.02 23.32
CA VAL A 164 3.85 -1.40 23.70
C VAL A 164 4.03 0.12 23.58
N ILE A 165 3.28 0.74 22.68
CA ILE A 165 3.38 2.18 22.41
C ILE A 165 2.07 2.90 22.77
N PRO A 166 2.12 4.21 23.06
CA PRO A 166 0.88 4.95 23.30
C PRO A 166 0.13 5.19 21.98
N ASP A 167 -1.20 5.08 22.03
CA ASP A 167 -2.09 5.35 20.90
C ASP A 167 -1.66 4.63 19.60
N GLU A 168 -1.28 3.35 19.73
CA GLU A 168 -1.01 2.50 18.58
C GLU A 168 -2.20 2.50 17.60
N LEU A 169 -1.91 2.53 16.30
CA LEU A 169 -2.92 2.48 15.27
C LEU A 169 -3.64 1.13 15.26
N GLN A 170 -4.83 1.09 15.86
CA GLN A 170 -5.72 -0.07 15.86
C GLN A 170 -7.17 0.44 15.85
N LYS A 171 -7.72 0.73 14.66
CA LYS A 171 -9.03 1.40 14.52
C LYS A 171 -9.98 0.59 13.64
N GLU A 172 -11.20 0.39 14.13
CA GLU A 172 -12.32 -0.09 13.32
C GLU A 172 -12.98 1.11 12.63
N LEU A 173 -12.92 1.16 11.30
CA LEU A 173 -13.49 2.23 10.50
C LEU A 173 -14.71 1.73 9.76
N TYR A 174 -15.88 2.28 10.09
CA TYR A 174 -17.08 2.18 9.27
C TYR A 174 -17.05 3.25 8.17
N ASN A 175 -17.93 3.14 7.17
CA ASN A 175 -18.04 4.14 6.10
C ASN A 175 -18.19 5.57 6.67
N GLY A 176 -17.35 6.50 6.20
CA GLY A 176 -17.25 7.87 6.75
C GLY A 176 -16.48 7.98 8.07
N GLY A 177 -15.90 6.90 8.57
CA GLY A 177 -15.11 6.84 9.80
C GLY A 177 -13.69 7.39 9.61
N THR A 178 -13.14 7.99 10.66
CA THR A 178 -11.75 8.47 10.71
C THR A 178 -11.03 7.82 11.88
N GLY A 179 -9.77 7.43 11.65
CA GLY A 179 -8.88 6.91 12.68
C GLY A 179 -7.52 7.59 12.63
N GLU A 180 -6.94 7.85 13.80
CA GLU A 180 -5.55 8.30 13.94
C GLU A 180 -4.84 7.45 14.99
N GLY A 181 -3.55 7.21 14.80
CA GLY A 181 -2.71 6.49 15.76
C GLY A 181 -1.27 6.40 15.27
N TYR A 182 -0.40 5.82 16.09
CA TYR A 182 1.01 5.62 15.76
C TYR A 182 1.26 4.24 15.16
N ILE A 183 2.07 4.22 14.11
CA ILE A 183 2.84 3.04 13.68
C ILE A 183 4.26 3.17 14.24
N TYR A 184 4.96 2.04 14.40
CA TYR A 184 6.28 2.04 14.99
C TYR A 184 7.19 0.96 14.42
N GLY A 185 8.49 1.22 14.47
CA GLY A 185 9.51 0.30 14.01
C GLY A 185 10.89 0.67 14.54
N GLN A 186 11.87 -0.15 14.18
CA GLN A 186 13.29 0.15 14.37
C GLN A 186 13.95 0.30 13.00
N VAL A 187 14.66 1.42 12.82
CA VAL A 187 15.42 1.73 11.61
C VAL A 187 16.89 1.94 11.97
N LYS A 188 17.82 1.79 11.02
CA LYS A 188 19.24 2.09 11.29
C LYS A 188 19.37 3.55 11.71
N VAL A 189 20.23 3.82 12.69
CA VAL A 189 20.44 5.18 13.21
C VAL A 189 20.83 6.13 12.07
N GLY A 190 20.04 7.19 11.89
CA GLY A 190 20.29 8.23 10.89
C GLY A 190 20.05 7.80 9.43
N ASP A 191 19.43 6.64 9.21
CA ASP A 191 19.04 6.22 7.86
C ASP A 191 17.83 7.01 7.36
N ASP A 192 17.80 7.19 6.05
CA ASP A 192 16.61 7.63 5.32
C ASP A 192 15.78 6.39 4.98
N PHE A 193 14.47 6.46 5.18
CA PHE A 193 13.59 5.32 4.95
C PHE A 193 12.24 5.78 4.41
N LYS A 194 11.45 4.81 3.97
CA LYS A 194 10.08 4.98 3.47
C LYS A 194 9.15 4.14 4.33
N VAL A 195 7.90 4.54 4.41
CA VAL A 195 6.83 3.69 4.94
C VAL A 195 6.07 3.12 3.77
N SER A 196 5.80 1.83 3.75
CA SER A 196 4.81 1.24 2.85
C SER A 196 3.51 0.93 3.58
N TYR A 197 2.39 1.05 2.87
CA TYR A 197 1.08 0.55 3.27
C TYR A 197 0.65 -0.56 2.33
N ASP A 198 0.36 -1.72 2.90
CA ASP A 198 -0.12 -2.90 2.20
C ASP A 198 -1.65 -2.90 2.17
N SER A 199 -2.17 -2.49 1.02
CA SER A 199 -3.60 -2.53 0.75
C SER A 199 -4.07 -3.94 0.41
N SER A 200 -5.33 -4.25 0.75
CA SER A 200 -5.95 -5.51 0.31
C SER A 200 -6.12 -5.60 -1.22
N GLU A 201 -6.05 -4.47 -1.94
CA GLU A 201 -6.06 -4.41 -3.39
C GLU A 201 -4.87 -3.62 -3.99
N GLY A 202 -4.25 -4.20 -5.02
CA GLY A 202 -3.18 -3.55 -5.79
C GLY A 202 -1.78 -3.68 -5.17
N SER A 203 -0.85 -2.85 -5.65
CA SER A 203 0.53 -2.82 -5.15
C SER A 203 0.68 -1.91 -3.93
N PRO A 204 1.65 -2.14 -3.03
CA PRO A 204 1.86 -1.29 -1.86
C PRO A 204 2.05 0.18 -2.22
N VAL A 205 1.62 1.06 -1.33
CA VAL A 205 1.83 2.52 -1.46
C VAL A 205 2.98 2.94 -0.57
N PHE A 206 3.90 3.75 -1.11
CA PHE A 206 5.07 4.23 -0.40
C PHE A 206 4.94 5.71 -0.05
N PHE A 207 5.38 6.06 1.16
CA PHE A 207 5.44 7.42 1.69
C PHE A 207 6.89 7.79 2.00
N PHE A 208 7.26 9.03 1.70
CA PHE A 208 8.48 9.62 2.21
C PHE A 208 8.29 9.98 3.68
N VAL A 209 9.34 9.83 4.48
CA VAL A 209 9.33 10.20 5.90
C VAL A 209 10.34 11.31 6.13
N GLU A 210 9.90 12.39 6.76
CA GLU A 210 10.76 13.50 7.20
C GLU A 210 11.38 13.21 8.59
#